data_AF-A0A1F3M262-F1
#
_entry.id   AF-A0A1F3M262-F1
#
_cell.length_a   1.000
_cell.length_b   1.000
_cell.length_c   1.000
_cell.angle_alpha   90.00
_cell.angle_beta   90.00
_cell.angle_gamma   90.00
#
_symmetry.space_group_name_H-M   'P 1'
#
loop_
_entity.id
_entity.type
_entity.pdbx_description
1 polymer ?
#
loop_
_entity_poly.entity_id
_entity_poly.type
_entity_poly.pdbx_seq_one_letter_code
_entity_poly.pdbx_strand_id
1 'polypeptide(L)'
;MWTRKAVELLENVHCGKFDADTRTTLTLAHQITDSNAAFFDAANNFAGCITGLHEVLRRQGLLEGIWTLNPDEVLSPGQKEEIDRIYRAYPHLNDDAFVAENLDKWLK
;
A
#
# COMPACT_ATOMS: atom_id res chain seq x y z
N MET A 1 3.26 -1.36 5.74
CA MET A 1 3.40 -0.64 4.46
C MET A 1 2.44 0.54 4.52
N TRP A 2 2.83 1.72 4.00
CA TRP A 2 2.13 3.02 4.16
C TRP A 2 1.72 3.38 5.60
N THR A 3 2.65 3.15 6.53
CA THR A 3 2.40 3.23 7.97
C THR A 3 2.13 4.66 8.45
N ARG A 4 2.86 5.68 7.98
CA ARG A 4 2.68 7.06 8.46
C ARG A 4 1.33 7.59 7.97
N LYS A 5 0.96 7.35 6.71
CA LYS A 5 -0.38 7.71 6.20
C LYS A 5 -1.49 7.03 6.99
N ALA A 6 -1.33 5.76 7.35
CA ALA A 6 -2.30 5.07 8.20
C ALA A 6 -2.45 5.72 9.59
N VAL A 7 -1.35 6.17 10.20
CA VAL A 7 -1.38 6.88 11.49
C VAL A 7 -2.05 8.25 11.36
N GLU A 8 -1.74 9.04 10.32
CA GLU A 8 -2.41 10.31 10.04
C GLU A 8 -3.93 10.12 9.85
N LEU A 9 -4.34 9.04 9.18
CA LEU A 9 -5.76 8.68 9.04
C LEU A 9 -6.40 8.33 10.39
N LEU A 10 -5.71 7.55 11.23
CA LEU A 10 -6.18 7.21 12.57
C LEU A 10 -6.38 8.47 13.45
N GLU A 11 -5.44 9.41 13.41
CA GLU A 11 -5.57 10.69 14.12
C GLU A 11 -6.78 11.49 13.66
N ASN A 12 -7.04 11.51 12.35
CA ASN A 12 -8.23 12.16 11.77
C ASN A 12 -9.54 11.49 12.24
N VAL A 13 -9.55 10.17 12.43
CA VAL A 13 -10.69 9.46 13.05
C VAL A 13 -10.86 9.92 14.50
N HIS A 14 -9.80 9.90 15.30
CA HIS A 14 -9.89 10.27 16.72
C HIS A 14 -10.33 11.71 16.97
N CYS A 15 -9.98 12.64 16.10
CA CYS A 15 -10.40 14.04 16.22
C CYS A 15 -11.78 14.34 15.60
N GLY A 16 -12.50 13.31 15.12
CA GLY A 16 -13.85 13.46 14.55
C GLY A 16 -13.88 14.13 13.18
N LYS A 17 -12.75 14.22 12.47
CA LYS A 17 -12.66 14.90 11.16
C LYS A 17 -13.60 14.30 10.11
N PHE A 18 -13.88 13.00 10.24
CA PHE A 18 -14.72 12.25 9.31
C PHE A 18 -16.22 12.29 9.66
N ASP A 19 -16.58 12.81 10.84
CA ASP A 19 -17.97 12.81 11.33
C ASP A 19 -18.86 13.81 10.59
N ALA A 20 -18.26 14.90 10.09
CA ALA A 20 -18.98 15.99 9.44
C ALA A 20 -19.26 15.76 7.94
N ASP A 21 -18.51 14.88 7.26
CA ASP A 21 -18.66 14.62 5.83
C ASP A 21 -18.54 13.11 5.52
N THR A 22 -19.67 12.42 5.64
CA THR A 22 -19.78 10.99 5.37
C THR A 22 -19.44 10.64 3.92
N ARG A 23 -19.73 11.51 2.95
CA ARG A 23 -19.51 11.21 1.53
C ARG A 23 -18.02 11.13 1.23
N THR A 24 -17.27 12.13 1.67
CA THR A 24 -15.80 12.15 1.48
C THR A 24 -15.15 11.00 2.23
N THR A 25 -15.64 10.71 3.45
CA THR A 25 -15.16 9.58 4.25
C THR A 25 -15.38 8.23 3.56
N LEU A 26 -16.56 7.97 3.02
CA LEU A 26 -16.85 6.74 2.28
C LEU A 26 -16.02 6.62 1.00
N THR A 27 -15.77 7.74 0.32
CA THR A 27 -14.89 7.77 -0.86
C THR A 27 -13.47 7.34 -0.49
N LEU A 28 -12.91 7.92 0.57
CA LEU A 28 -11.58 7.57 1.08
C LEU A 28 -11.51 6.10 1.53
N ALA A 29 -12.54 5.61 2.24
CA ALA A 29 -12.63 4.22 2.65
C ALA A 29 -12.57 3.27 1.43
N HIS A 30 -13.29 3.58 0.35
CA HIS A 30 -13.24 2.80 -0.89
C HIS A 30 -11.84 2.79 -1.51
N GLN A 31 -11.15 3.93 -1.57
CA GLN A 31 -9.78 4.01 -2.09
C GLN A 31 -8.80 3.14 -1.28
N ILE A 32 -8.95 3.11 0.05
CA ILE A 32 -8.13 2.27 0.94
C ILE A 32 -8.44 0.78 0.71
N THR A 33 -9.72 0.42 0.61
CA THR A 33 -10.13 -0.96 0.29
C THR A 33 -9.59 -1.42 -1.06
N ASP A 34 -9.68 -0.59 -2.09
CA ASP A 34 -9.16 -0.88 -3.43
C ASP A 34 -7.64 -1.03 -3.42
N SER A 35 -6.93 -0.16 -2.71
CA SER A 35 -5.48 -0.25 -2.52
C SER A 35 -5.08 -1.59 -1.90
N ASN A 36 -5.74 -1.95 -0.79
CA ASN A 36 -5.50 -3.24 -0.14
C ASN A 36 -5.86 -4.43 -1.04
N ALA A 37 -6.93 -4.36 -1.82
CA ALA A 37 -7.31 -5.44 -2.73
C ALA A 37 -6.21 -5.73 -3.77
N ALA A 38 -5.54 -4.70 -4.30
CA ALA A 38 -4.42 -4.87 -5.22
C ALA A 38 -3.17 -5.42 -4.51
N PHE A 39 -2.83 -4.89 -3.32
CA PHE A 39 -1.63 -5.32 -2.59
C PHE A 39 -1.71 -6.76 -2.09
N PHE A 40 -2.87 -7.12 -1.54
CA PHE A 40 -3.12 -8.43 -0.98
C PHE A 40 -3.66 -9.44 -2.00
N ASP A 41 -3.77 -9.04 -3.28
CA ASP A 41 -4.17 -9.92 -4.37
C ASP A 41 -5.56 -10.55 -4.21
N ALA A 42 -6.53 -9.75 -3.77
CA ALA A 42 -7.88 -10.24 -3.48
C ALA A 42 -8.56 -10.89 -4.70
N ALA A 43 -8.26 -10.40 -5.92
CA ALA A 43 -8.80 -10.95 -7.17
C ALA A 43 -8.32 -12.39 -7.47
N ASN A 44 -7.15 -12.78 -6.96
CA ASN A 44 -6.58 -14.12 -7.12
C ASN A 44 -6.56 -14.90 -5.80
N ASN A 45 -7.54 -14.65 -4.93
CA ASN A 45 -7.70 -15.34 -3.65
C ASN A 45 -6.42 -15.29 -2.78
N PHE A 46 -5.77 -14.13 -2.75
CA PHE A 46 -4.58 -13.84 -1.95
C PHE A 46 -3.31 -14.62 -2.32
N ALA A 47 -3.26 -15.22 -3.51
CA ALA A 47 -2.11 -16.01 -3.97
C ALA A 47 -0.79 -15.20 -4.00
N GLY A 48 -0.85 -13.94 -4.43
CA GLY A 48 0.28 -13.02 -4.49
C GLY A 48 0.36 -12.04 -3.31
N CYS A 49 -0.22 -12.38 -2.16
CA CYS A 49 -0.28 -11.50 -0.99
C CYS A 49 1.11 -11.04 -0.50
N ILE A 50 2.04 -11.98 -0.31
CA ILE A 50 3.40 -11.67 0.16
C ILE A 50 4.19 -10.91 -0.92
N THR A 51 4.13 -11.40 -2.16
CA THR A 51 4.85 -10.82 -3.30
C THR A 51 4.34 -9.43 -3.66
N GLY A 52 3.04 -9.16 -3.47
CA GLY A 52 2.44 -7.85 -3.67
C GLY A 52 2.95 -6.83 -2.66
N LEU A 53 3.04 -7.19 -1.39
CA LEU A 53 3.67 -6.34 -0.37
C LEU A 53 5.17 -6.14 -0.64
N HIS A 54 5.88 -7.19 -1.04
CA HIS A 54 7.29 -7.09 -1.40
C HIS A 54 7.51 -6.17 -2.60
N GLU A 55 6.64 -6.19 -3.60
CA GLU A 55 6.71 -5.25 -4.72
C GLU A 55 6.57 -3.80 -4.25
N VAL A 56 5.68 -3.51 -3.30
CA VAL A 56 5.55 -2.15 -2.76
C VAL A 56 6.78 -1.76 -1.93
N LEU A 57 7.30 -2.65 -1.08
CA LEU A 57 8.54 -2.40 -0.34
C LEU A 57 9.75 -2.21 -1.27
N ARG A 58 9.78 -2.94 -2.39
CA ARG A 58 10.81 -2.81 -3.42
C ARG A 58 10.75 -1.45 -4.10
N ARG A 59 9.55 -0.94 -4.41
CA ARG A 59 9.36 0.42 -4.93
C ARG A 59 9.84 1.48 -3.95
N GLN A 60 9.63 1.24 -2.65
CA GLN A 60 10.08 2.12 -1.58
C GLN A 60 11.59 2.02 -1.30
N GLY A 61 12.34 1.15 -1.99
CA GLY A 61 13.76 0.94 -1.74
C GLY A 61 14.09 0.22 -0.43
N LEU A 62 13.08 -0.30 0.27
CA LEU A 62 13.26 -1.09 1.49
C LEU A 62 13.63 -2.55 1.19
N LEU A 63 13.33 -3.02 -0.01
CA LEU A 63 13.80 -4.29 -0.57
C LEU A 63 14.44 -4.04 -1.93
N GLU A 64 15.47 -4.81 -2.26
CA GLU A 64 16.10 -4.77 -3.58
C GLU A 64 15.34 -5.60 -4.64
N GLY A 65 14.47 -6.53 -4.20
CA GLY A 65 13.76 -7.48 -5.04
C GLY A 65 12.60 -8.14 -4.32
N ILE A 66 11.89 -9.01 -5.05
CA ILE A 66 10.79 -9.81 -4.53
C ILE A 66 11.33 -11.21 -4.24
N TRP A 67 11.55 -11.52 -2.97
CA TRP A 67 12.05 -12.83 -2.54
C TRP A 67 11.14 -13.45 -1.50
N THR A 68 10.86 -14.73 -1.69
CA THR A 68 9.98 -15.54 -0.85
C THR A 68 10.69 -16.86 -0.54
N LEU A 69 10.30 -17.52 0.56
CA LEU A 69 10.86 -18.83 0.91
C LEU A 69 10.47 -19.91 -0.09
N ASN A 70 9.29 -19.78 -0.68
CA ASN A 70 8.82 -20.62 -1.77
C ASN A 70 9.16 -19.96 -3.12
N PRO A 71 10.07 -20.52 -3.94
CA PRO A 71 10.44 -19.94 -5.23
C PRO A 71 9.27 -19.81 -6.22
N ASP A 72 8.22 -20.62 -6.05
CA ASP A 72 7.03 -20.60 -6.89
C ASP A 72 6.02 -19.51 -6.46
N GLU A 73 6.24 -18.88 -5.30
CA GLU A 73 5.44 -17.74 -4.84
C GLU A 73 5.89 -16.48 -5.56
N VAL A 74 5.14 -16.10 -6.59
CA VAL A 74 5.38 -14.95 -7.48
C VAL A 74 4.14 -14.05 -7.54
N LEU A 75 4.29 -12.83 -8.06
CA LEU A 75 3.16 -11.95 -8.33
C LEU A 75 2.16 -12.65 -9.26
N SER A 76 0.88 -12.59 -8.91
CA SER A 76 -0.18 -13.13 -9.76
C SER A 76 -0.27 -12.35 -11.09
N PRO A 77 -0.76 -12.98 -12.16
CA PRO A 77 -1.00 -12.29 -13.42
C PRO A 77 -1.87 -11.04 -13.22
N GLY A 78 -1.39 -9.88 -13.70
CA GLY A 78 -2.10 -8.60 -13.59
C GLY A 78 -1.92 -7.86 -12.25
N GLN A 79 -1.35 -8.50 -11.22
CA GLN A 79 -1.22 -7.87 -9.89
C GLN A 79 -0.29 -6.67 -9.93
N LYS A 80 0.81 -6.74 -10.69
CA LYS A 80 1.75 -5.63 -10.83
C LYS A 80 1.07 -4.40 -11.45
N GLU A 81 0.27 -4.63 -12.49
CA GLU A 81 -0.49 -3.59 -13.19
C GLU A 81 -1.55 -2.97 -12.29
N GLU A 82 -2.19 -3.76 -11.43
CA GLU A 82 -3.12 -3.25 -10.41
C GLU A 82 -2.41 -2.40 -9.36
N ILE A 83 -1.21 -2.81 -8.91
CA ILE A 83 -0.39 -1.98 -8.02
C ILE A 83 -0.02 -0.66 -8.72
N ASP A 84 0.38 -0.70 -10.00
CA ASP A 84 0.65 0.51 -10.79
C ASP A 84 -0.57 1.43 -10.90
N ARG A 85 -1.76 0.85 -11.07
CA ARG A 85 -3.03 1.58 -11.12
C ARG A 85 -3.29 2.28 -9.79
N ILE A 86 -3.15 1.60 -8.65
CA ILE A 86 -3.36 2.18 -7.32
C ILE A 86 -2.41 3.35 -7.07
N TYR A 87 -1.13 3.19 -7.41
CA TYR A 87 -0.14 4.25 -7.29
C TYR A 87 -0.49 5.52 -8.08
N ARG A 88 -1.09 5.36 -9.26
CA ARG A 88 -1.54 6.48 -10.10
C ARG A 88 -2.86 7.08 -9.62
N ALA A 89 -3.79 6.23 -9.18
CA ALA A 89 -5.14 6.65 -8.79
C ALA A 89 -5.13 7.36 -7.43
N TYR A 90 -4.33 6.88 -6.47
CA TYR A 90 -4.35 7.34 -5.08
C TYR A 90 -2.95 7.72 -4.55
N PRO A 91 -2.24 8.65 -5.21
CA PRO A 91 -0.87 9.03 -4.82
C PRO A 91 -0.81 9.64 -3.40
N HIS A 92 -1.92 10.14 -2.87
CA HIS A 92 -2.02 10.71 -1.52
C HIS A 92 -2.02 9.67 -0.40
N LEU A 93 -2.22 8.38 -0.71
CA LEU A 93 -2.26 7.31 0.30
C LEU A 93 -0.90 6.67 0.59
N ASN A 94 0.10 6.88 -0.26
CA ASN A 94 1.41 6.26 -0.10
C ASN A 94 2.38 7.11 0.74
N ASP A 95 3.43 6.44 1.23
CA ASP A 95 4.48 7.03 2.07
C ASP A 95 5.81 7.21 1.34
N ASP A 96 5.84 7.08 0.02
CA ASP A 96 7.08 6.85 -0.71
C ASP A 96 8.06 8.02 -0.58
N ALA A 97 7.57 9.27 -0.60
CA ALA A 97 8.40 10.44 -0.35
C ALA A 97 9.01 10.45 1.07
N PHE A 98 8.19 10.12 2.08
CA PHE A 98 8.64 10.06 3.48
C PHE A 98 9.67 8.93 3.69
N VAL A 99 9.45 7.78 3.06
CA VAL A 99 10.39 6.66 3.11
C VAL A 99 11.70 7.05 2.43
N ALA A 100 11.65 7.63 1.23
CA ALA A 100 12.83 8.06 0.49
C ALA A 100 13.72 9.03 1.28
N GLU A 101 13.13 9.98 2.01
CA GLU A 101 13.85 10.93 2.87
C GLU A 101 14.57 10.27 4.06
N ASN A 102 14.19 9.05 4.45
CA ASN A 102 14.70 8.37 5.65
C ASN A 102 15.46 7.06 5.38
N LEU A 103 15.48 6.55 4.15
CA LEU A 103 16.16 5.29 3.78
C LEU A 103 17.61 5.24 4.28
N ASP A 104 18.40 6.26 3.97
CA ASP A 104 19.82 6.35 4.35
C ASP A 104 20.05 6.34 5.86
N LYS A 105 19.04 6.75 6.64
CA LYS A 105 19.11 6.73 8.10
C LYS A 105 18.79 5.34 8.65
N TRP A 106 17.85 4.63 8.04
CA TRP A 106 17.37 3.33 8.52
C TRP A 106 18.24 2.15 8.09
N LEU A 107 18.85 2.22 6.91
CA LEU A 107 19.64 1.12 6.31
C LEU A 107 21.15 1.23 6.57
N LYS A 108 21.55 1.95 7.63
CA LYS A 108 22.95 2.05 8.09
C LYS A 108 23.33 0.89 8.99
#